data_AF-A0A917VI99-F1
#
_entry.id   AF-A0A917VI99-F1
#
_cell.length_a   1.000
_cell.length_b   1.000
_cell.length_c   1.000
_cell.angle_alpha   90.00
_cell.angle_beta   90.00
_cell.angle_gamma   90.00
#
_symmetry.space_group_name_H-M   'P 1'
#
loop_
_entity.id
_entity.type
_entity.pdbx_description
1 polymer ?
#
loop_
_entity_poly.entity_id
_entity_poly.type
_entity_poly.pdbx_seq_one_letter_code
_entity_poly.pdbx_strand_id
1 'polypeptide(L)'
;MPEYGFDYRKAPEDVIAERNALADRVCRELERAGIPAFREQQADRAGARVEVDDTALDAARGMIVDWRPDPSLTEAVVDSMQSGDYQAPVIQHNGAICSHMQKAIIGILRSAGLQADTAAEFDGDLYPLSVCVTTSR
;
A
#
# COMPACT_ATOMS: atom_id res chain seq x y z
N MET A 1 18.30 -11.48 26.95
CA MET A 1 17.08 -11.05 26.24
C MET A 1 17.49 -9.82 25.44
N PRO A 2 17.62 -9.86 24.10
CA PRO A 2 17.86 -8.63 23.36
C PRO A 2 16.55 -7.85 23.30
N GLU A 3 16.60 -6.59 23.73
CA GLU A 3 15.53 -5.60 23.56
C GLU A 3 15.29 -5.43 22.05
N TYR A 4 14.09 -5.76 21.58
CA TYR A 4 13.61 -5.31 20.28
C TYR A 4 13.31 -3.80 20.38
N GLY A 5 14.35 -2.99 20.41
CA GLY A 5 14.23 -1.55 20.22
C GLY A 5 13.98 -1.30 18.73
N PHE A 6 12.71 -1.13 18.34
CA PHE A 6 12.41 -0.49 17.07
C PHE A 6 13.00 0.92 17.14
N ASP A 7 14.05 1.13 16.37
CA ASP A 7 14.72 2.40 16.27
C ASP A 7 13.85 3.35 15.45
N TYR A 8 12.90 4.02 16.12
CA TYR A 8 12.01 5.05 15.56
C TYR A 8 12.77 6.36 15.24
N ARG A 9 14.04 6.29 14.86
CA ARG A 9 14.74 7.45 14.34
C ARG A 9 14.10 7.83 13.01
N LYS A 10 13.66 9.08 12.91
CA LYS A 10 13.16 9.67 11.67
C LYS A 10 14.26 9.61 10.61
N ALA A 11 13.90 9.27 9.37
CA ALA A 11 14.85 9.32 8.27
C ALA A 11 15.40 10.76 8.07
N PRO A 12 16.61 10.91 7.52
CA PRO A 12 17.15 12.20 7.11
C PRO A 12 16.17 12.99 6.20
N GLU A 13 16.18 14.32 6.28
CA GLU A 13 15.23 15.16 5.56
C GLU A 13 15.29 15.00 4.03
N ASP A 14 16.47 14.75 3.48
CA ASP A 14 16.72 14.45 2.07
C ASP A 14 16.08 13.12 1.65
N VAL A 15 16.21 12.08 2.49
CA VAL A 15 15.56 10.77 2.27
C VAL A 15 14.04 10.92 2.31
N ILE A 16 13.50 11.70 3.25
CA ILE A 16 12.06 11.96 3.35
C ILE A 16 11.56 12.76 2.14
N ALA A 17 12.33 13.74 1.66
CA ALA A 17 11.98 14.50 0.47
C ALA A 17 11.96 13.61 -0.78
N GLU A 18 12.93 12.71 -0.93
CA GLU A 18 12.99 11.75 -2.04
C GLU A 18 11.80 10.78 -2.01
N ARG A 19 11.48 10.21 -0.84
CA ARG A 19 10.32 9.33 -0.65
C ARG A 19 9.01 10.05 -0.97
N ASN A 20 8.88 11.32 -0.56
CA ASN A 20 7.72 12.13 -0.92
C ASN A 20 7.63 12.40 -2.42
N ALA A 21 8.74 12.74 -3.09
CA ALA A 21 8.72 12.92 -4.53
C ALA A 21 8.31 11.63 -5.28
N LEU A 22 8.76 10.47 -4.78
CA LEU A 22 8.36 9.16 -5.29
C LEU A 22 6.84 8.93 -5.12
N ALA A 23 6.28 9.27 -3.95
CA ALA A 23 4.86 9.13 -3.69
C ALA A 23 3.98 10.03 -4.58
N ASP A 24 4.41 11.26 -4.87
CA ASP A 24 3.72 12.12 -5.84
C ASP A 24 3.77 11.55 -7.25
N ARG A 25 4.91 10.95 -7.61
CA ARG A 25 5.05 10.29 -8.91
C ARG A 25 4.11 9.09 -9.01
N VAL A 26 4.04 8.24 -7.98
CA VAL A 26 3.13 7.09 -7.96
C VAL A 26 1.67 7.52 -8.09
N CYS A 27 1.22 8.51 -7.30
CA CYS A 27 -0.16 9.00 -7.40
C CYS A 27 -0.47 9.46 -8.83
N ARG A 28 0.42 10.26 -9.42
CA ARG A 28 0.25 10.79 -10.77
C ARG A 28 0.17 9.69 -11.83
N GLU A 29 1.03 8.68 -11.77
CA GLU A 29 1.03 7.61 -12.77
C GLU A 29 -0.21 6.70 -12.65
N LEU A 30 -0.69 6.45 -11.43
CA LEU A 30 -1.96 5.74 -11.22
C LEU A 30 -3.15 6.54 -11.73
N GLU A 31 -3.20 7.85 -11.44
CA GLU A 31 -4.26 8.73 -11.94
C GLU A 31 -4.27 8.82 -13.47
N ARG A 32 -3.09 8.88 -14.11
CA ARG A 32 -2.97 8.83 -15.58
C ARG A 32 -3.48 7.53 -16.19
N ALA A 33 -3.41 6.43 -15.45
CA ALA A 33 -3.99 5.14 -15.82
C ALA A 33 -5.51 5.05 -15.53
N GLY A 34 -6.11 6.11 -14.98
CA GLY A 34 -7.52 6.14 -14.60
C GLY A 34 -7.83 5.50 -13.25
N ILE A 35 -6.81 5.20 -12.44
CA ILE A 35 -6.97 4.68 -11.09
C ILE A 35 -6.92 5.84 -10.10
N PRO A 36 -7.99 6.11 -9.32
CA PRO A 36 -7.94 7.13 -8.28
C PRO A 36 -6.83 6.80 -7.28
N ALA A 37 -5.94 7.74 -7.00
CA ALA A 37 -4.89 7.59 -6.00
C ALA A 37 -4.91 8.75 -5.01
N PHE A 38 -4.38 8.52 -3.81
CA PHE A 38 -4.31 9.51 -2.75
C PHE A 38 -3.26 9.15 -1.71
N ARG A 39 -2.74 10.20 -1.07
CA ARG A 39 -1.90 10.06 0.13
C ARG A 39 -2.79 9.86 1.36
N GLU A 40 -2.23 9.22 2.37
CA GLU A 40 -2.84 8.79 3.64
C GLU A 40 -3.85 9.74 4.33
N GLN A 41 -3.91 11.02 3.99
CA GLN A 41 -4.80 12.03 4.60
C GLN A 41 -6.28 11.95 4.18
N GLN A 42 -6.72 10.94 3.42
CA GLN A 42 -8.12 10.83 2.93
C GLN A 42 -8.68 9.43 3.15
N ALA A 43 -9.32 9.20 4.31
CA ALA A 43 -9.79 7.88 4.73
C ALA A 43 -11.04 7.36 3.96
N ASP A 44 -11.89 8.25 3.45
CA ASP A 44 -13.25 7.89 2.99
C ASP A 44 -13.37 7.74 1.47
N ARG A 45 -12.30 7.36 0.77
CA ARG A 45 -12.33 7.22 -0.69
C ARG A 45 -11.79 5.88 -1.17
N ALA A 46 -12.48 5.31 -2.15
CA ALA A 46 -11.96 4.18 -2.90
C ALA A 46 -10.75 4.60 -3.75
N GLY A 47 -9.72 3.77 -3.79
CA GLY A 47 -8.54 4.03 -4.61
C GLY A 47 -7.22 3.47 -4.10
N ALA A 48 -6.18 3.82 -4.87
CA ALA A 48 -4.76 3.83 -4.59
C ALA A 48 -4.33 4.57 -3.31
N ARG A 49 -4.32 3.96 -2.11
CA ARG A 49 -3.73 4.63 -0.92
C ARG A 49 -2.21 4.48 -0.96
N VAL A 50 -1.51 5.60 -0.92
CA VAL A 50 -0.04 5.67 -0.90
C VAL A 50 0.43 6.08 0.49
N GLU A 51 1.21 5.22 1.13
CA GLU A 51 1.78 5.37 2.46
C GLU A 51 3.31 5.44 2.36
N VAL A 52 3.89 6.46 3.00
CA VAL A 52 5.35 6.67 3.04
C VAL A 52 5.82 6.37 4.45
N ASP A 53 6.69 5.36 4.59
CA ASP A 53 7.38 5.10 5.85
C ASP A 53 8.40 6.22 6.10
N ASP A 54 8.21 7.00 7.16
CA ASP A 54 9.10 8.10 7.56
C ASP A 54 10.21 7.66 8.53
N THR A 55 10.23 6.36 8.88
CA THR A 55 11.24 5.78 9.76
C THR A 55 12.55 5.50 9.01
N ALA A 56 13.65 5.47 9.77
CA ALA A 56 14.99 5.14 9.28
C ALA A 56 15.21 3.63 9.03
N LEU A 57 14.16 2.81 9.10
CA LEU A 57 14.23 1.41 8.66
C LEU A 57 14.62 1.34 7.18
N ASP A 58 15.27 0.21 6.83
CA ASP A 58 16.02 0.01 5.59
C ASP A 58 15.47 0.74 4.36
N ALA A 59 16.36 1.40 3.61
CA ALA A 59 16.05 2.15 2.39
C ALA A 59 15.22 1.39 1.34
N ALA A 60 15.12 0.06 1.46
CA ALA A 60 14.27 -0.81 0.65
C ALA A 60 12.76 -0.69 0.97
N ARG A 61 12.35 -0.06 2.07
CA ARG A 61 10.95 0.11 2.51
C ARG A 61 10.34 1.44 2.07
N GLY A 62 10.74 1.97 0.91
CA GLY A 62 10.52 3.37 0.58
C GLY A 62 9.05 3.83 0.58
N MET A 63 8.11 2.94 0.22
CA MET A 63 6.70 3.28 0.08
C MET A 63 5.82 2.05 -0.08
N ILE A 64 4.65 2.06 0.55
CA ILE A 64 3.60 1.06 0.39
C ILE A 64 2.41 1.66 -0.35
N VAL A 65 1.80 0.87 -1.24
CA VAL A 65 0.57 1.21 -1.94
C VAL A 65 -0.46 0.12 -1.68
N ASP A 66 -1.61 0.50 -1.14
CA ASP A 66 -2.75 -0.38 -0.87
C ASP A 66 -3.93 -0.01 -1.75
N TRP A 67 -4.66 -1.01 -2.25
CA TRP A 67 -6.00 -0.76 -2.77
C TRP A 67 -7.01 -0.64 -1.64
N ARG A 68 -7.77 0.46 -1.62
CA ARG A 68 -8.93 0.68 -0.76
C ARG A 68 -10.20 0.52 -1.59
N PRO A 69 -10.99 -0.53 -1.38
CA PRO A 69 -12.30 -0.65 -1.99
C PRO A 69 -13.25 0.44 -1.49
N ASP A 70 -14.45 0.48 -2.06
CA ASP A 70 -15.50 1.36 -1.57
C ASP A 70 -15.77 1.13 -0.07
N PRO A 71 -16.01 2.19 0.73
CA PRO A 71 -16.32 2.06 2.16
C PRO A 71 -17.47 1.09 2.44
N SER A 72 -18.50 1.02 1.57
CA SER A 72 -19.62 0.10 1.75
C SER A 72 -19.21 -1.38 1.70
N LEU A 73 -18.23 -1.73 0.86
CA LEU A 73 -17.69 -3.09 0.83
C LEU A 73 -16.87 -3.37 2.09
N THR A 74 -16.09 -2.39 2.53
CA THR A 74 -15.29 -2.50 3.76
C THR A 74 -16.18 -2.69 4.98
N GLU A 75 -17.27 -1.92 5.09
CA GLU A 75 -18.27 -2.05 6.15
C GLU A 75 -18.93 -3.44 6.15
N ALA A 76 -19.38 -3.93 4.98
CA ALA A 76 -19.99 -5.25 4.88
C ALA A 76 -19.04 -6.40 5.28
N VAL A 77 -17.73 -6.26 4.98
CA VAL A 77 -16.70 -7.19 5.44
C VAL A 77 -16.56 -7.13 6.96
N VAL A 78 -16.48 -5.93 7.54
CA VAL A 78 -16.37 -5.74 8.99
C VAL A 78 -17.58 -6.33 9.72
N ASP A 79 -18.80 -6.07 9.24
CA ASP A 79 -20.02 -6.61 9.82
C ASP A 79 -20.03 -8.14 9.82
N SER A 80 -19.61 -8.77 8.71
CA SER A 80 -19.50 -10.22 8.61
C SER A 80 -18.49 -10.78 9.62
N MET A 81 -17.31 -10.16 9.73
CA MET A 81 -16.30 -10.56 10.70
C MET A 81 -16.79 -10.40 12.15
N GLN A 82 -17.49 -9.31 12.46
CA GLN A 82 -18.05 -9.06 13.79
C GLN A 82 -19.14 -10.07 14.16
N SER A 83 -19.90 -10.57 13.17
CA SER A 83 -20.85 -11.67 13.37
C SER A 83 -20.19 -13.06 13.48
N GLY A 84 -18.87 -13.15 13.30
CA GLY A 84 -18.11 -14.41 13.34
C GLY A 84 -18.16 -15.23 12.04
N ASP A 85 -18.72 -14.69 10.96
CA ASP A 85 -18.75 -15.35 9.65
C ASP A 85 -17.54 -14.95 8.81
N TYR A 86 -16.39 -15.54 9.13
CA TYR A 86 -15.12 -15.31 8.43
C TYR A 86 -15.07 -15.93 7.02
N GLN A 87 -16.07 -16.74 6.64
CA GLN A 87 -16.14 -17.38 5.33
C GLN A 87 -17.21 -16.75 4.43
N ALA A 88 -17.83 -15.65 4.88
CA ALA A 88 -18.83 -14.93 4.14
C ALA A 88 -18.35 -14.60 2.71
N PRO A 89 -19.20 -14.74 1.67
CA PRO A 89 -18.83 -14.44 0.29
C PRO A 89 -18.26 -13.02 0.10
N VAL A 90 -18.71 -12.05 0.91
CA VAL A 90 -18.21 -10.66 0.87
C VAL A 90 -16.74 -10.55 1.24
N ILE A 91 -16.25 -11.37 2.17
CA ILE A 91 -14.84 -11.40 2.59
C ILE A 91 -13.98 -11.94 1.44
N GLN A 92 -14.43 -13.03 0.82
CA GLN A 92 -13.74 -13.62 -0.33
C GLN A 92 -13.72 -12.66 -1.53
N HIS A 93 -14.85 -11.98 -1.77
CA HIS A 93 -14.96 -11.00 -2.85
C HIS A 93 -14.02 -9.80 -2.63
N ASN A 94 -13.96 -9.27 -1.41
CA ASN A 94 -13.04 -8.21 -1.04
C ASN A 94 -11.58 -8.61 -1.27
N GLY A 95 -11.18 -9.81 -0.83
CA GLY A 95 -9.83 -10.33 -1.07
C GLY A 95 -9.49 -10.46 -2.56
N ALA A 96 -10.45 -10.94 -3.37
CA ALA A 96 -10.28 -11.05 -4.81
C ALA A 96 -10.09 -9.67 -5.48
N ILE A 97 -10.89 -8.67 -5.11
CA ILE A 97 -10.75 -7.29 -5.60
C ILE A 97 -9.35 -6.76 -5.27
N CYS A 98 -8.94 -6.83 -4.01
CA CYS A 98 -7.63 -6.33 -3.59
C CYS A 98 -6.48 -7.05 -4.31
N SER A 99 -6.56 -8.37 -4.52
CA SER A 99 -5.56 -9.11 -5.30
C SER A 99 -5.49 -8.70 -6.78
N HIS A 100 -6.65 -8.47 -7.42
CA HIS A 100 -6.68 -7.99 -8.80
C HIS A 100 -6.08 -6.58 -8.92
N MET A 101 -6.44 -5.70 -7.99
CA MET A 101 -5.95 -4.33 -8.00
C MET A 101 -4.45 -4.24 -7.67
N GLN A 102 -3.93 -5.07 -6.77
CA GLN A 102 -2.48 -5.19 -6.52
C GLN A 102 -1.73 -5.49 -7.82
N LYS A 103 -2.18 -6.49 -8.59
CA LYS A 103 -1.57 -6.86 -9.88
C LYS A 103 -1.64 -5.73 -10.91
N ALA A 104 -2.78 -5.04 -10.98
CA ALA A 104 -2.97 -3.90 -11.87
C ALA A 104 -2.03 -2.74 -11.53
N ILE A 105 -1.95 -2.37 -10.24
CA ILE A 105 -1.07 -1.32 -9.72
C ILE A 105 0.39 -1.65 -10.05
N ILE A 106 0.85 -2.87 -9.77
CA ILE A 106 2.22 -3.32 -10.11
C ILE A 106 2.49 -3.14 -11.61
N GLY A 107 1.59 -3.63 -12.47
CA GLY A 107 1.73 -3.53 -13.92
C GLY A 107 1.84 -2.08 -14.41
N ILE A 108 0.99 -1.20 -13.89
CA ILE A 108 0.96 0.22 -14.24
C ILE A 108 2.25 0.90 -13.81
N LEU A 109 2.65 0.74 -12.55
CA LEU A 109 3.86 1.39 -12.02
C LEU A 109 5.12 0.91 -12.75
N ARG A 110 5.24 -0.39 -13.02
CA ARG A 110 6.33 -0.94 -13.84
C ARG A 110 6.34 -0.37 -15.26
N SER A 111 5.17 -0.21 -15.89
CA SER A 111 5.07 0.41 -17.21
C SER A 111 5.52 1.89 -17.23
N ALA A 112 5.41 2.58 -16.08
CA ALA A 112 5.91 3.93 -15.87
C ALA A 112 7.41 3.98 -15.46
N GLY A 113 8.11 2.85 -15.47
CA GLY A 113 9.53 2.73 -15.13
C GLY A 113 9.82 2.79 -13.63
N LEU A 114 8.84 2.47 -12.78
CA LEU A 114 9.03 2.34 -11.33
C LEU A 114 9.26 0.88 -10.96
N GLN A 115 10.09 0.65 -9.94
CA GLN A 115 10.23 -0.68 -9.34
C GLN A 115 9.07 -0.89 -8.38
N ALA A 116 8.19 -1.84 -8.71
CA ALA A 116 7.00 -2.15 -7.93
C ALA A 116 6.80 -3.66 -7.87
N ASP A 117 6.62 -4.18 -6.66
CA ASP A 117 6.58 -5.61 -6.33
C ASP A 117 5.60 -5.87 -5.18
N THR A 118 5.27 -7.14 -4.91
CA THR A 118 4.38 -7.45 -3.79
C THR A 118 5.08 -7.16 -2.46
N ALA A 119 4.38 -6.59 -1.48
CA ALA A 119 4.98 -6.30 -0.18
C ALA A 119 5.35 -7.57 0.61
N ALA A 120 4.70 -8.71 0.31
CA ALA A 120 5.03 -10.01 0.87
C ALA A 120 6.50 -10.44 0.62
N GLU A 121 7.11 -9.94 -0.46
CA GLU A 121 8.52 -10.18 -0.78
C GLU A 121 9.49 -9.39 0.13
N PHE A 122 9.02 -8.37 0.86
CA PHE A 122 9.84 -7.46 1.67
C PHE A 122 9.58 -7.54 3.18
N ASP A 123 8.33 -7.73 3.63
CA ASP A 123 7.94 -7.63 5.05
C ASP A 123 7.07 -8.79 5.58
N GLY A 124 7.02 -9.90 4.85
CA GLY A 124 6.21 -11.05 5.24
C GLY A 124 4.69 -10.76 5.28
N ASP A 125 3.93 -11.70 5.83
CA ASP A 125 2.46 -11.82 5.72
C ASP A 125 1.64 -10.64 6.31
N LEU A 126 2.25 -9.56 6.78
CA LEU A 126 1.54 -8.41 7.37
C LEU A 126 0.77 -7.59 6.33
N TYR A 127 1.25 -7.56 5.09
CA TYR A 127 0.68 -6.74 4.00
C TYR A 127 0.57 -7.52 2.69
N PRO A 128 -0.15 -8.67 2.66
CA PRO A 128 -0.05 -9.63 1.56
C PRO A 128 -0.63 -9.10 0.23
N LEU A 129 -1.53 -8.13 0.30
CA LEU A 129 -2.19 -7.52 -0.86
C LEU A 129 -1.68 -6.11 -1.19
N SER A 130 -0.62 -5.68 -0.50
CA SER A 130 0.01 -4.38 -0.71
C SER A 130 1.13 -4.45 -1.74
N VAL A 131 1.49 -3.30 -2.29
CA VAL A 131 2.56 -3.13 -3.26
C VAL A 131 3.68 -2.33 -2.62
N CYS A 132 4.91 -2.84 -2.68
CA CYS A 132 6.10 -2.10 -2.31
C CYS A 132 6.65 -1.38 -3.55
N VAL A 133 7.07 -0.13 -3.39
CA VAL A 133 7.69 0.66 -4.46
C VAL A 133 9.02 1.22 -3.99
N THR A 134 10.08 0.98 -4.77
CA THR A 134 11.45 1.39 -4.45
C THR A 134 12.02 2.37 -5.48
N THR A 135 12.95 3.23 -5.04
CA THR A 135 13.76 4.01 -5.98
C THR A 135 14.79 3.09 -6.63
N SER A 136 15.00 3.26 -7.94
CA SER A 136 16.05 2.51 -8.64
C SER A 136 17.42 2.99 -8.16
N ARG A 137 18.25 2.05 -7.71
CA ARG A 137 19.62 2.29 -7.24
C ARG A 137 20.57 2.73 -8.35
#